data_AF-A0A5E4GNQ3-F1
#
_entry.id   AF-A0A5E4GNQ3-F1
#
_cell.length_a   1.000
_cell.length_b   1.000
_cell.length_c   1.000
_cell.angle_alpha   90.00
_cell.angle_beta   90.00
_cell.angle_gamma   90.00
#
_symmetry.space_group_name_H-M   'P 1'
#
loop_
_entity.id
_entity.type
_entity.pdbx_description
1 polymer ?
#
loop_
_entity_poly.entity_id
_entity_poly.type
_entity_poly.pdbx_seq_one_letter_code
_entity_poly.pdbx_strand_id
1 'polypeptide(L)'
;MPPTSAKLTLNNFSKGGEGGAPSECDNQFHDNTERVVALSTGWFSNKARCGNTIIITAVSNGMSVEAKVVDQCDSQYGCDEEHGNLPPCENNIVDGSLAVWEALSLDTKPS
;
A
#
# COMPACT_ATOMS: atom_id res chain seq x y z
N MET A 1 -2.46 -22.49 -3.63
CA MET A 1 -3.44 -21.46 -4.05
C MET A 1 -2.77 -20.65 -5.15
N PRO A 2 -3.50 -20.26 -6.23
CA PRO A 2 -2.92 -19.41 -7.26
C PRO A 2 -2.53 -18.04 -6.68
N PRO A 3 -1.55 -17.34 -7.27
CA PRO A 3 -1.20 -15.98 -6.87
C PRO A 3 -2.40 -15.04 -7.06
N THR A 4 -2.53 -14.06 -6.17
CA THR A 4 -3.55 -13.01 -6.28
C THR A 4 -3.05 -11.90 -7.18
N SER A 5 -3.78 -11.58 -8.25
CA SER A 5 -3.47 -10.44 -9.12
C SER A 5 -3.88 -9.13 -8.45
N ALA A 6 -3.00 -8.13 -8.48
CA ALA A 6 -3.21 -6.81 -7.90
C ALA A 6 -2.59 -5.72 -8.78
N LYS A 7 -3.01 -4.48 -8.58
CA LYS A 7 -2.30 -3.29 -9.05
C LYS A 7 -1.44 -2.77 -7.90
N LEU A 8 -0.17 -2.50 -8.18
CA LEU A 8 0.73 -1.81 -7.27
C LEU A 8 0.60 -0.31 -7.53
N THR A 9 0.33 0.47 -6.49
CA THR A 9 0.39 1.95 -6.52
C THR A 9 1.52 2.43 -5.60
N LEU A 10 1.93 3.69 -5.75
CA LEU A 10 2.97 4.32 -4.93
C LEU A 10 2.28 5.23 -3.91
N ASN A 11 2.59 5.03 -2.64
CA ASN A 11 2.10 5.88 -1.55
C ASN A 11 3.22 6.30 -0.61
N ASN A 12 3.06 7.50 -0.04
CA ASN A 12 3.97 8.05 0.96
C ASN A 12 3.37 7.93 2.37
N PHE A 13 3.89 6.98 3.15
CA PHE A 13 3.48 6.68 4.53
C PHE A 13 4.14 7.57 5.59
N SER A 14 5.02 8.49 5.17
CA SER A 14 5.72 9.38 6.10
C SER A 14 4.82 10.50 6.60
N LYS A 15 5.23 11.15 7.69
CA LYS A 15 4.50 12.29 8.25
C LYS A 15 4.43 13.44 7.24
N GLY A 16 3.20 13.88 6.95
CA GLY A 16 2.95 14.91 5.93
C GLY A 16 2.95 14.37 4.49
N GLY A 17 2.92 13.04 4.33
CA GLY A 17 2.63 12.37 3.06
C GLY A 17 1.14 12.38 2.69
N GLU A 18 0.79 11.60 1.67
CA GLU A 18 -0.52 11.60 1.02
C GLU A 18 -1.65 11.14 1.95
N GLY A 19 -1.36 10.20 2.87
CA GLY A 19 -2.36 9.67 3.80
C GLY A 19 -2.74 10.59 4.96
N GLY A 20 -1.97 11.65 5.24
CA GLY A 20 -2.23 12.65 6.29
C GLY A 20 -2.18 12.15 7.75
N ALA A 21 -2.64 10.92 8.00
CA ALA A 21 -2.74 10.26 9.30
C ALA A 21 -1.71 9.12 9.43
N PRO A 22 -1.38 8.70 10.68
CA PRO A 22 -0.60 7.49 10.93
C PRO A 22 -1.34 6.23 10.46
N SER A 23 -0.59 5.18 10.12
CA SER A 23 -1.14 3.95 9.57
C SER A 23 -2.00 3.15 10.56
N GLU A 24 -3.07 2.55 10.06
CA GLU A 24 -4.17 2.01 10.87
C GLU A 24 -3.77 0.81 11.77
N CYS A 25 -2.72 0.06 11.40
CA CYS A 25 -2.30 -1.13 12.14
C CYS A 25 -1.57 -0.81 13.45
N ASP A 26 -0.74 0.23 13.47
CA ASP A 26 0.15 0.52 14.60
C ASP A 26 0.16 1.98 15.05
N ASN A 27 -0.63 2.85 14.41
CA ASN A 27 -0.71 4.28 14.65
C ASN A 27 0.65 5.00 14.49
N GLN A 28 1.48 4.53 13.55
CA GLN A 28 2.78 5.12 13.24
C GLN A 28 2.84 5.64 11.80
N PHE A 29 3.71 6.62 11.59
CA PHE A 29 4.18 6.93 10.23
C PHE A 29 5.34 6.01 9.91
N HIS A 30 5.51 5.67 8.63
CA HIS A 30 6.61 4.84 8.15
C HIS A 30 7.46 5.63 7.16
N ASP A 31 8.78 5.55 7.31
CA ASP A 31 9.68 6.19 6.36
C ASP A 31 9.60 5.51 5.00
N ASN A 32 9.77 6.26 3.92
CA ASN A 32 9.72 5.72 2.55
C ASN A 32 10.81 4.67 2.26
N THR A 33 11.80 4.54 3.14
CA THR A 33 12.83 3.49 3.10
C THR A 33 12.37 2.16 3.71
N GLU A 34 11.26 2.15 4.46
CA GLU A 34 10.66 0.94 4.99
C GLU A 34 9.82 0.24 3.93
N ARG A 35 9.96 -1.09 3.81
CA ARG A 35 9.12 -1.90 2.90
C ARG A 35 7.76 -2.18 3.52
N VAL A 36 6.87 -1.20 3.40
CA VAL A 36 5.50 -1.27 3.92
C VAL A 36 4.46 -1.07 2.83
N VAL A 37 3.26 -1.59 3.08
CA VAL A 37 2.10 -1.47 2.17
C VAL A 37 0.78 -1.24 2.91
N ALA A 38 -0.16 -0.61 2.20
CA ALA A 38 -1.58 -0.67 2.49
C ALA A 38 -2.27 -1.70 1.59
N LEU A 39 -3.36 -2.28 2.06
CA LEU A 39 -4.20 -3.21 1.26
C LEU A 39 -5.60 -2.65 1.10
N SER A 40 -6.21 -2.84 -0.08
CA SER A 40 -7.65 -2.57 -0.26
C SER A 40 -8.47 -3.22 0.85
N THR A 41 -9.54 -2.56 1.30
CA THR A 41 -10.36 -2.96 2.47
C THR A 41 -10.69 -4.46 2.53
N GLY A 42 -11.09 -5.07 1.41
CA GLY A 42 -11.41 -6.50 1.36
C GLY A 42 -10.21 -7.42 1.68
N TRP A 43 -9.01 -7.05 1.25
CA TRP A 43 -7.77 -7.78 1.55
C TRP A 43 -7.22 -7.43 2.92
N PHE A 44 -7.32 -6.17 3.36
CA PHE A 44 -6.97 -5.74 4.71
C PHE A 44 -7.74 -6.53 5.78
N SER A 45 -9.00 -6.85 5.48
CA SER A 45 -9.83 -7.79 6.23
C SER A 45 -9.98 -7.38 7.71
N ASN A 46 -10.37 -6.12 7.93
CA ASN A 46 -10.58 -5.56 9.27
C ASN A 46 -9.37 -5.82 10.21
N LYS A 47 -8.18 -5.37 9.78
CA LYS A 47 -6.90 -5.54 10.48
C LYS A 47 -6.40 -6.98 10.63
N ALA A 48 -7.07 -8.00 10.09
CA ALA A 48 -6.61 -9.40 10.21
C ALA A 48 -5.24 -9.65 9.55
N ARG A 49 -4.80 -8.75 8.64
CA ARG A 49 -3.48 -8.79 8.03
C ARG A 49 -2.46 -7.84 8.62
N CYS A 50 -2.81 -7.04 9.64
CA CYS A 50 -1.89 -6.09 10.23
C CYS A 50 -0.62 -6.76 10.75
N GLY A 51 0.54 -6.20 10.40
CA GLY A 51 1.85 -6.71 10.78
C GLY A 51 2.29 -7.96 10.03
N ASN A 52 1.43 -8.57 9.21
CA ASN A 52 1.83 -9.71 8.38
C ASN A 52 2.70 -9.25 7.22
N THR A 53 3.67 -10.07 6.86
CA THR A 53 4.46 -9.88 5.64
C THR A 53 3.78 -10.56 4.47
N ILE A 54 3.72 -9.86 3.34
CA ILE A 54 3.30 -10.40 2.05
C ILE A 54 4.49 -10.43 1.08
N ILE A 55 4.44 -11.34 0.12
CA ILE A 55 5.37 -11.39 -1.00
C ILE A 55 4.67 -10.78 -2.21
N ILE A 56 5.27 -9.73 -2.76
CA ILE A 56 4.82 -9.07 -3.99
C ILE A 56 5.76 -9.51 -5.09
N THR A 57 5.21 -9.98 -6.21
CA THR A 57 5.98 -10.35 -7.40
C THR A 57 5.54 -9.50 -8.57
N ALA A 58 6.48 -8.74 -9.15
CA ALA A 58 6.25 -7.93 -10.32
C ALA A 58 6.17 -8.84 -11.57
N VAL A 59 5.03 -8.81 -12.26
CA VAL A 59 4.80 -9.65 -13.45
C VAL A 59 5.72 -9.25 -14.62
N SER A 60 6.11 -7.98 -14.71
CA SER A 60 6.90 -7.43 -15.81
C SER A 60 8.33 -7.93 -15.87
N ASN A 61 8.97 -8.16 -14.72
CA ASN A 61 10.38 -8.53 -14.63
C ASN A 61 10.66 -9.74 -13.72
N GLY A 62 9.62 -10.30 -13.06
CA GLY A 62 9.74 -11.47 -12.19
C GLY A 62 10.39 -11.20 -10.83
N MET A 63 10.73 -9.95 -10.52
CA MET A 63 11.32 -9.58 -9.23
C MET A 63 10.29 -9.73 -8.12
N SER A 64 10.76 -10.11 -6.93
CA SER A 64 9.91 -10.26 -5.73
C SER A 64 10.47 -9.49 -4.55
N VAL A 65 9.57 -9.00 -3.69
CA VAL A 65 9.91 -8.32 -2.45
C VAL A 65 8.95 -8.72 -1.34
N GLU A 66 9.49 -8.84 -0.12
CA GLU A 66 8.69 -8.91 1.10
C GLU A 66 8.36 -7.52 1.63
N ALA A 67 7.09 -7.27 1.96
CA ALA A 67 6.63 -6.02 2.56
C ALA A 67 5.62 -6.27 3.68
N LYS A 68 5.68 -5.44 4.72
CA LYS A 68 4.79 -5.52 5.90
C LYS A 68 3.50 -4.74 5.63
N VAL A 69 2.36 -5.34 5.94
CA VAL A 69 1.06 -4.66 5.89
C VAL A 69 0.93 -3.76 7.12
N VAL A 70 0.78 -2.46 6.89
CA VAL A 70 0.65 -1.45 7.95
C VAL A 70 -0.64 -0.66 7.89
N ASP A 71 -1.34 -0.67 6.75
CA ASP A 71 -2.48 0.22 6.56
C ASP A 71 -3.59 -0.35 5.68
N GLN A 72 -4.72 0.35 5.68
CA GLN A 72 -5.83 0.13 4.77
C GLN A 72 -5.81 1.16 3.63
N CYS A 73 -6.01 0.69 2.40
CA CYS A 73 -6.43 1.54 1.28
C CYS A 73 -7.96 1.50 1.23
N ASP A 74 -8.63 2.56 1.70
CA ASP A 74 -10.09 2.54 1.91
C ASP A 74 -10.86 2.51 0.58
N SER A 75 -11.52 1.39 0.30
CA SER A 75 -12.32 1.21 -0.92
C SER A 75 -13.82 1.48 -0.74
N GLN A 76 -14.23 2.05 0.39
CA GLN A 76 -15.62 2.34 0.76
C GLN A 76 -15.88 3.84 0.87
N TYR A 77 -14.92 4.60 1.41
CA TYR A 77 -15.05 6.03 1.69
C TYR A 77 -13.99 6.86 0.95
N GLY A 78 -14.29 8.13 0.73
CA GLY A 78 -13.50 9.07 -0.07
C GLY A 78 -14.35 10.25 -0.56
N CYS A 79 -13.73 11.15 -1.32
CA CYS A 79 -14.33 12.41 -1.80
C CYS A 79 -14.80 13.36 -0.69
N ASP A 80 -14.14 13.31 0.47
CA ASP A 80 -14.39 14.17 1.62
C ASP A 80 -13.08 14.74 2.18
N GLU A 81 -13.17 15.67 3.12
CA GLU A 81 -12.00 16.34 3.71
C GLU A 81 -11.08 15.39 4.48
N GLU A 82 -11.64 14.33 5.08
CA GLU A 82 -10.88 13.33 5.85
C GLU A 82 -9.92 12.55 4.92
N HIS A 83 -10.37 12.23 3.72
CA HIS A 83 -9.59 11.53 2.69
C HIS A 83 -8.86 12.49 1.74
N GLY A 84 -8.64 13.76 2.14
CA GLY A 84 -7.95 14.75 1.30
C GLY A 84 -8.67 15.08 -0.02
N ASN A 85 -9.98 14.85 -0.08
CA ASN A 85 -10.83 14.91 -1.27
C ASN A 85 -10.43 13.93 -2.39
N LEU A 86 -9.66 12.89 -2.08
CA LEU A 86 -9.31 11.82 -3.01
C LEU A 86 -10.46 10.80 -3.13
N PRO A 87 -10.67 10.19 -4.31
CA PRO A 87 -11.69 9.15 -4.46
C PRO A 87 -11.36 7.90 -3.63
N PRO A 88 -12.36 7.05 -3.31
CA PRO A 88 -12.12 5.75 -2.70
C PRO A 88 -11.13 4.91 -3.52
N CYS A 89 -10.32 4.11 -2.83
CA CYS A 89 -9.38 3.18 -3.40
C CYS A 89 -10.08 2.09 -4.23
N GLU A 90 -9.42 1.56 -5.27
CA GLU A 90 -9.92 0.36 -5.95
C GLU A 90 -9.81 -0.87 -5.02
N ASN A 91 -10.55 -1.93 -5.34
CA ASN A 91 -10.66 -3.12 -4.49
C ASN A 91 -9.54 -4.17 -4.71
N ASN A 92 -8.58 -3.89 -5.59
CA ASN A 92 -7.48 -4.78 -5.96
C ASN A 92 -6.10 -4.09 -5.92
N ILE A 93 -5.95 -3.13 -4.99
CA ILE A 93 -4.73 -2.34 -4.79
C ILE A 93 -3.87 -2.94 -3.68
N VAL A 94 -2.57 -3.01 -3.97
CA VAL A 94 -1.50 -3.02 -2.97
C VAL A 94 -0.83 -1.65 -3.08
N ASP A 95 -0.93 -0.84 -2.05
CA ASP A 95 -0.40 0.52 -2.09
C ASP A 95 0.96 0.55 -1.40
N GLY A 96 2.03 0.68 -2.17
CA GLY A 96 3.38 0.41 -1.71
C GLY A 96 4.22 1.67 -1.50
N SER A 97 5.05 1.62 -0.46
CA SER A 97 6.11 2.60 -0.23
C SER A 97 7.16 2.62 -1.35
N LEU A 98 7.94 3.70 -1.43
CA LEU A 98 9.04 3.83 -2.40
C LEU A 98 10.02 2.64 -2.35
N ALA A 99 10.39 2.18 -1.15
CA ALA A 99 11.28 1.03 -0.98
C ALA A 99 10.73 -0.27 -1.57
N VAL A 100 9.39 -0.45 -1.64
CA VAL A 100 8.77 -1.60 -2.32
C VAL A 100 8.98 -1.52 -3.81
N TRP A 101 8.76 -0.34 -4.41
CA TRP A 101 8.96 -0.12 -5.85
C TRP A 101 10.43 -0.28 -6.26
N GLU A 102 11.36 0.31 -5.49
CA GLU A 102 12.79 0.21 -5.75
C GLU A 102 13.28 -1.24 -5.65
N ALA A 103 12.83 -2.00 -4.65
CA ALA A 103 13.21 -3.40 -4.50
C ALA A 103 12.67 -4.30 -5.63
N LEU A 104 11.57 -3.91 -6.27
CA LEU A 104 11.01 -4.56 -7.44
C LEU A 104 11.66 -4.07 -8.75
N SER A 105 12.59 -3.10 -8.71
CA SER A 105 13.18 -2.46 -9.87
C SER A 105 12.12 -1.91 -10.84
N LEU A 106 11.07 -1.29 -10.30
CA LEU A 106 10.00 -0.64 -11.07
C LEU A 106 10.23 0.88 -11.10
N ASP A 107 9.83 1.53 -12.21
CA ASP A 107 9.89 2.99 -12.31
C ASP A 107 8.74 3.60 -11.50
N THR A 108 9.07 4.59 -10.68
CA THR A 108 8.13 5.33 -9.83
C THR A 108 7.66 6.63 -10.47
N LYS A 109 8.21 6.99 -11.63
CA LYS A 109 7.73 8.14 -12.41
C LYS A 109 6.58 7.71 -13.31
N PRO A 110 5.44 8.44 -13.31
CA PRO A 110 4.46 8.26 -14.36
C PRO A 110 5.07 8.71 -15.69
N SER A 111 4.94 7.88 -16.72
CA SER A 111 5.16 8.25 -18.12
C SER A 111 4.13 9.25 -18.61
#